data_AF-A0AAV9XC91-F1
#
_entry.id   AF-A0AAV9XC91-F1
#
_cell.length_a   1.000
_cell.length_b   1.000
_cell.length_c   1.000
_cell.angle_alpha   90.00
_cell.angle_beta   90.00
_cell.angle_gamma   90.00
#
_symmetry.space_group_name_H-M   'P 1'
#
loop_
_entity.id
_entity.type
_entity.pdbx_description
1 polymer ?
#
loop_
_entity_poly.entity_id
_entity_poly.type
_entity_poly.pdbx_seq_one_letter_code
_entity_poly.pdbx_strand_id
1 'polypeptide(L)'
;MGEEEKEERRRIWWLLYIVDRHLALCYNRPLALRDIECVDLLQPIDDTKWQNGDFYGSHENGNGQDIGDPFNPLNQANRQAGPTIQVTGPSLFGFFLPLMTILGEIVDLHHARNHPRLGQGFGGSGADWEDQVAEIQSQLDMYERSLADWEHNRLDTETEKSQDETRNQQQTAEQLPENAEGRLPVSNGETLTDSAVPPAPAPVADKTSSPLSSDQIQKKIAIAYGTHVLHVLHILLSGKWDPISMLDDNDLWISSPGFISATAHAVSAAEAIGNILKYDPDLSFMPYFFGIYLLQGSFLLLLIADKLQGEASQAVVGACETIVRAHEVCVVTLNTEYQRNFRKVMRSALAQVRGRCLPEDMEEQKQRRREVLMLYRWCGDGHGLAL
;
A
#
# COMPACT_ATOMS: atom_id res chain seq x y z
N MET A 1 -26.48 17.57 16.47
CA MET A 1 -25.32 17.09 15.72
C MET A 1 -25.84 16.51 14.42
N GLY A 2 -25.53 17.14 13.30
CA GLY A 2 -25.93 16.65 11.96
C GLY A 2 -25.20 15.35 11.60
N GLU A 3 -25.69 14.61 10.61
CA GLU A 3 -25.04 13.35 10.17
C GLU A 3 -23.64 13.57 9.61
N GLU A 4 -23.43 14.68 8.89
CA GLU A 4 -22.12 15.13 8.43
C GLU A 4 -21.15 15.32 9.60
N GLU A 5 -21.54 16.10 10.62
CA GLU A 5 -20.73 16.34 11.82
C GLU A 5 -20.39 15.03 12.58
N LYS A 6 -21.33 14.07 12.63
CA LYS A 6 -21.06 12.74 13.22
C LYS A 6 -20.01 11.97 12.41
N GLU A 7 -20.10 12.00 11.09
CA GLU A 7 -19.16 11.33 10.19
C GLU A 7 -17.77 11.98 10.24
N GLU A 8 -17.68 13.31 10.27
CA GLU A 8 -16.42 14.03 10.44
C GLU A 8 -15.72 13.63 11.74
N ARG A 9 -16.44 13.62 12.87
CA ARG A 9 -15.87 13.19 14.16
C ARG A 9 -15.37 11.76 14.13
N ARG A 10 -16.08 10.88 13.42
CA ARG A 10 -15.69 9.48 13.25
C ARG A 10 -14.42 9.34 12.40
N ARG A 11 -14.35 10.05 11.26
CA ARG A 11 -13.16 10.11 10.40
C ARG A 11 -11.94 10.62 11.15
N ILE A 12 -12.11 11.68 11.95
CA ILE A 12 -11.06 12.22 12.81
C ILE A 12 -10.60 11.19 13.83
N TRP A 13 -11.52 10.47 14.49
CA TRP A 13 -11.17 9.45 15.46
C TRP A 13 -10.32 8.33 14.85
N TRP A 14 -10.74 7.79 13.71
CA TRP A 14 -9.99 6.73 13.01
C TRP A 14 -8.67 7.23 12.42
N LEU A 15 -8.58 8.50 12.04
CA LEU A 15 -7.31 9.11 11.67
C LEU A 15 -6.36 9.19 12.87
N LEU A 16 -6.87 9.59 14.05
CA LEU A 16 -6.07 9.59 15.28
C LEU A 16 -5.61 8.19 15.67
N TYR A 17 -6.47 7.18 15.49
CA TYR A 17 -6.11 5.77 15.67
C TYR A 17 -4.93 5.37 14.78
N ILE A 18 -4.99 5.68 13.47
CA ILE A 18 -3.90 5.45 12.51
C ILE A 18 -2.62 6.19 12.92
N VAL A 19 -2.74 7.48 13.26
CA VAL A 19 -1.62 8.33 13.66
C VAL A 19 -0.96 7.79 14.93
N ASP A 20 -1.72 7.33 15.93
CA ASP A 20 -1.18 6.74 17.16
C ASP A 20 -0.24 5.56 16.87
N ARG A 21 -0.70 4.58 16.07
CA ARG A 21 0.11 3.41 15.65
C ARG A 21 1.34 3.82 14.83
N HIS A 22 1.16 4.76 13.90
CA HIS A 22 2.26 5.30 13.11
C HIS A 22 3.32 6.00 13.98
N LEU A 23 2.91 6.82 14.94
CA LEU A 23 3.81 7.54 15.83
C LEU A 23 4.47 6.62 16.86
N ALA A 24 3.76 5.59 17.32
CA ALA A 24 4.33 4.56 18.17
C ALA A 24 5.51 3.85 17.49
N LEU A 25 5.35 3.49 16.20
CA LEU A 25 6.45 3.00 15.38
C LEU A 25 7.52 4.08 15.17
N CYS A 26 7.16 5.33 14.83
CA CYS A 26 8.16 6.38 14.58
C CYS A 26 9.05 6.66 15.78
N TYR A 27 8.49 6.71 16.98
CA TYR A 27 9.18 7.23 18.17
C TYR A 27 9.42 6.17 19.26
N ASN A 28 9.25 4.90 18.91
CA ASN A 28 9.40 3.78 19.83
C ASN A 28 8.59 4.00 21.13
N ARG A 29 7.33 4.42 20.99
CA ARG A 29 6.42 4.72 22.11
C ARG A 29 5.36 3.62 22.25
N PRO A 30 4.84 3.38 23.46
CA PRO A 30 3.63 2.59 23.63
C PRO A 30 2.42 3.26 22.96
N LEU A 31 1.42 2.47 22.58
CA LEU A 31 0.16 2.95 22.02
C LEU A 31 -0.64 3.76 23.06
N ALA A 32 -1.28 4.85 22.62
CA ALA A 32 -2.19 5.61 23.47
C ALA A 32 -3.65 5.16 23.33
N LEU A 33 -4.08 4.80 22.12
CA LEU A 33 -5.46 4.39 21.81
C LEU A 33 -5.53 2.87 21.72
N ARG A 34 -6.32 2.25 22.60
CA ARG A 34 -6.44 0.79 22.66
C ARG A 34 -7.59 0.29 21.78
N ASP A 35 -7.40 -0.89 21.20
CA ASP A 35 -8.41 -1.52 20.33
C ASP A 35 -9.74 -1.74 21.07
N ILE A 36 -9.67 -2.13 22.36
CA ILE A 36 -10.85 -2.34 23.21
C ILE A 36 -11.72 -1.08 23.36
N GLU A 37 -11.13 0.11 23.27
CA GLU A 37 -11.84 1.39 23.34
C GLU A 37 -12.53 1.74 22.02
N CYS A 38 -12.19 1.02 20.95
CA CYS A 38 -12.67 1.27 19.60
C CYS A 38 -13.67 0.23 19.10
N VAL A 39 -13.87 -0.91 19.80
CA VAL A 39 -14.70 -2.05 19.34
C VAL A 39 -16.13 -1.63 18.96
N ASP A 40 -16.74 -0.73 19.71
CA ASP A 40 -18.11 -0.28 19.47
C ASP A 40 -18.22 0.93 18.52
N LEU A 41 -17.08 1.44 18.02
CA LEU A 41 -17.06 2.57 17.11
C LEU A 41 -17.28 2.12 15.68
N LEU A 42 -18.28 2.70 15.02
CA LEU A 42 -18.50 2.49 13.59
C LEU A 42 -17.27 2.96 12.79
N GLN A 43 -16.96 2.26 11.71
CA GLN A 43 -15.95 2.71 10.76
C GLN A 43 -16.45 3.85 9.86
N PRO A 44 -15.54 4.65 9.28
CA PRO A 44 -15.89 5.70 8.33
C PRO A 44 -16.60 5.13 7.09
N ILE A 45 -17.47 5.92 6.48
CA ILE A 45 -18.05 5.54 5.18
C ILE A 45 -17.00 5.62 4.07
N ASP A 46 -17.29 4.93 2.97
CA ASP A 46 -16.55 5.06 1.73
C ASP A 46 -16.40 6.54 1.30
N ASP A 47 -15.21 6.89 0.83
CA ASP A 47 -14.88 8.28 0.49
C ASP A 47 -15.74 8.82 -0.66
N THR A 48 -16.17 7.98 -1.60
CA THR A 48 -17.06 8.40 -2.69
C THR A 48 -18.41 8.84 -2.13
N LYS A 49 -18.96 8.05 -1.19
CA LYS A 49 -20.24 8.37 -0.53
C LYS A 49 -20.13 9.64 0.31
N TRP A 50 -19.01 9.81 1.01
CA TRP A 50 -18.72 11.04 1.75
C TRP A 50 -18.63 12.26 0.83
N GLN A 51 -17.86 12.17 -0.25
CA GLN A 51 -17.66 13.28 -1.19
C GLN A 51 -18.96 13.69 -1.91
N ASN A 52 -19.84 12.73 -2.17
CA ASN A 52 -21.14 12.98 -2.79
C ASN A 52 -22.18 13.58 -1.81
N GLY A 53 -21.88 13.61 -0.51
CA GLY A 53 -22.86 13.97 0.50
C GLY A 53 -23.97 12.94 0.67
N ASP A 54 -23.73 11.69 0.26
CA ASP A 54 -24.69 10.58 0.32
C ASP A 54 -24.75 9.99 1.74
N PHE A 55 -25.20 10.84 2.68
CA PHE A 55 -25.35 10.50 4.08
C PHE A 55 -26.59 9.66 4.28
N TYR A 56 -26.43 8.34 4.44
CA TYR A 56 -27.47 7.44 4.96
C TYR A 56 -28.86 7.54 4.30
N GLY A 57 -28.96 7.90 3.02
CA GLY A 57 -30.23 8.04 2.31
C GLY A 57 -30.92 9.40 2.45
N SER A 58 -30.20 10.45 2.84
CA SER A 58 -30.68 11.84 2.91
C SER A 58 -30.84 12.47 1.51
N HIS A 59 -31.56 11.82 0.59
CA HIS A 59 -32.10 12.57 -0.55
C HIS A 59 -33.33 13.31 -0.07
N GLU A 60 -33.19 14.62 0.19
CA GLU A 60 -34.30 15.56 0.12
C GLU A 60 -34.80 15.56 -1.33
N ASN A 61 -35.61 14.56 -1.70
CA ASN A 61 -36.39 14.65 -2.92
C ASN A 61 -37.36 15.82 -2.71
N GLY A 62 -37.33 16.80 -3.61
CA GLY A 62 -38.17 18.01 -3.60
C GLY A 62 -39.69 17.77 -3.64
N ASN A 63 -40.14 16.53 -3.47
CA ASN A 63 -41.51 16.13 -3.22
C ASN A 63 -41.51 15.43 -1.85
N GLY A 64 -41.95 16.12 -0.79
CA GLY A 64 -41.91 15.67 0.61
C GLY A 64 -42.67 14.38 0.91
N GLN A 65 -42.16 13.26 0.42
CA GLN A 65 -42.54 11.90 0.78
C GLN A 65 -41.29 11.20 1.29
N ASP A 66 -41.05 11.38 2.59
CA ASP A 66 -40.15 10.57 3.40
C ASP A 66 -40.55 9.08 3.27
N ILE A 67 -39.72 8.30 2.59
CA ILE A 67 -39.69 6.83 2.72
C ILE A 67 -38.23 6.40 2.84
N GLY A 68 -37.58 6.87 3.90
CA GLY A 68 -36.24 6.46 4.28
C GLY A 68 -35.98 6.89 5.71
N ASP A 69 -36.46 6.13 6.68
CA ASP A 69 -36.24 6.40 8.10
C ASP A 69 -34.71 6.51 8.37
N PRO A 70 -34.19 7.68 8.80
CA PRO A 70 -32.78 7.86 9.16
C PRO A 70 -32.35 6.96 10.32
N PHE A 71 -33.31 6.43 11.08
CA PHE A 71 -33.13 5.45 12.14
C PHE A 71 -33.29 4.01 11.68
N ASN A 72 -33.45 3.73 10.37
CA ASN A 72 -33.59 2.36 9.90
C ASN A 72 -32.35 1.55 10.33
N PRO A 73 -32.48 0.63 11.30
CA PRO A 73 -31.36 -0.09 11.86
C PRO A 73 -30.66 -0.94 10.80
N LEU A 74 -31.34 -1.29 9.71
CA LEU A 74 -30.79 -2.10 8.61
C LEU A 74 -29.67 -1.38 7.82
N ASN A 75 -29.74 -0.06 7.65
CA ASN A 75 -28.69 0.71 6.94
C ASN A 75 -27.47 0.98 7.84
N GLN A 76 -27.66 0.98 9.16
CA GLN A 76 -26.58 1.06 10.16
C GLN A 76 -26.02 -0.32 10.55
N ALA A 77 -26.83 -1.38 10.49
CA ALA A 77 -26.47 -2.76 10.89
C ALA A 77 -25.49 -3.43 9.93
N ASN A 78 -25.38 -2.97 8.68
CA ASN A 78 -24.36 -3.44 7.75
C ASN A 78 -23.03 -2.70 7.87
N ARG A 79 -22.88 -1.78 8.84
CA ARG A 79 -21.61 -1.07 9.05
C ARG A 79 -20.73 -1.85 10.00
N GLN A 80 -19.51 -2.08 9.55
CA GLN A 80 -18.49 -2.66 10.40
C GLN A 80 -18.18 -1.71 11.56
N ALA A 81 -18.18 -2.26 12.77
CA ALA A 81 -17.73 -1.60 13.97
C ALA A 81 -16.37 -2.18 14.38
N GLY A 82 -15.58 -1.36 15.08
CA GLY A 82 -14.29 -1.76 15.61
C GLY A 82 -13.17 -1.83 14.58
N PRO A 83 -11.95 -2.10 15.07
CA PRO A 83 -10.80 -2.32 14.20
C PRO A 83 -11.06 -3.50 13.26
N THR A 84 -10.56 -3.39 12.03
CA THR A 84 -10.62 -4.46 11.03
C THR A 84 -9.21 -4.85 10.63
N ILE A 85 -9.08 -6.04 10.04
CA ILE A 85 -7.87 -6.53 9.37
C ILE A 85 -8.11 -6.82 7.89
N GLN A 86 -9.31 -6.54 7.37
CA GLN A 86 -9.69 -6.77 5.98
C GLN A 86 -9.77 -5.46 5.19
N VAL A 87 -9.39 -5.52 3.92
CA VAL A 87 -9.51 -4.42 2.98
C VAL A 87 -10.97 -4.19 2.62
N THR A 88 -11.44 -2.95 2.76
CA THR A 88 -12.83 -2.56 2.45
C THR A 88 -12.94 -1.56 1.29
N GLY A 89 -11.84 -0.93 0.88
CA GLY A 89 -11.84 0.03 -0.22
C GLY A 89 -10.48 0.70 -0.49
N PRO A 90 -10.39 1.59 -1.50
CA PRO A 90 -9.15 2.24 -1.91
C PRO A 90 -8.75 3.43 -1.02
N SER A 91 -9.61 3.87 -0.10
CA SER A 91 -9.36 4.99 0.79
C SER A 91 -8.33 4.66 1.86
N LEU A 92 -7.77 5.69 2.50
CA LEU A 92 -6.91 5.51 3.67
C LEU A 92 -7.57 4.64 4.76
N PHE A 93 -8.87 4.80 4.99
CA PHE A 93 -9.61 3.96 5.94
C PHE A 93 -9.91 2.56 5.40
N GLY A 94 -9.93 2.37 4.09
CA GLY A 94 -10.29 1.10 3.46
C GLY A 94 -9.16 0.09 3.40
N PHE A 95 -7.96 0.49 2.99
CA PHE A 95 -6.82 -0.43 2.84
C PHE A 95 -5.74 -0.22 3.91
N PHE A 96 -5.59 0.98 4.48
CA PHE A 96 -4.48 1.29 5.39
C PHE A 96 -4.86 1.18 6.87
N LEU A 97 -6.08 1.56 7.26
CA LEU A 97 -6.57 1.30 8.62
C LEU A 97 -6.38 -0.16 9.07
N PRO A 98 -6.69 -1.18 8.25
CA PRO A 98 -6.48 -2.56 8.67
C PRO A 98 -5.01 -2.90 8.95
N LEU A 99 -4.09 -2.38 8.16
CA LEU A 99 -2.65 -2.51 8.40
C LEU A 99 -2.23 -1.83 9.70
N MET A 100 -2.85 -0.69 10.05
CA MET A 100 -2.56 -0.01 11.31
C MET A 100 -3.06 -0.79 12.52
N THR A 101 -4.21 -1.47 12.42
CA THR A 101 -4.65 -2.42 13.45
C THR A 101 -3.58 -3.47 13.72
N ILE A 102 -3.07 -4.12 12.66
CA ILE A 102 -2.03 -5.14 12.77
C ILE A 102 -0.71 -4.55 13.30
N LEU A 103 -0.34 -3.34 12.86
CA LEU A 103 0.83 -2.63 13.40
C LEU A 103 0.72 -2.40 14.91
N GLY A 104 -0.48 -2.15 15.43
CA GLY A 104 -0.72 -2.02 16.87
C GLY A 104 -0.30 -3.26 17.64
N GLU A 105 -0.74 -4.44 17.20
CA GLU A 105 -0.35 -5.72 17.79
C GLU A 105 1.17 -5.95 17.71
N ILE A 106 1.79 -5.60 16.58
CA ILE A 106 3.25 -5.70 16.38
C ILE A 106 4.01 -4.78 17.36
N VAL A 107 3.52 -3.56 17.58
CA VAL A 107 4.07 -2.60 18.56
C VAL A 107 3.92 -3.12 19.99
N ASP A 108 2.75 -3.62 20.37
CA ASP A 108 2.53 -4.14 21.72
C ASP A 108 3.39 -5.37 22.00
N LEU A 109 3.51 -6.29 21.05
CA LEU A 109 4.43 -7.44 21.12
C LEU A 109 5.89 -6.98 21.28
N HIS A 110 6.32 -5.98 20.51
CA HIS A 110 7.66 -5.42 20.59
C HIS A 110 7.98 -4.87 21.99
N HIS A 111 7.08 -4.06 22.55
CA HIS A 111 7.26 -3.50 23.90
C HIS A 111 7.19 -4.56 24.98
N ALA A 112 6.31 -5.56 24.84
CA ALA A 112 6.19 -6.66 25.77
C ALA A 112 7.49 -7.49 25.85
N ARG A 113 8.08 -7.82 24.69
CA ARG A 113 9.37 -8.52 24.58
C ARG A 113 10.55 -7.72 25.14
N ASN A 114 10.53 -6.41 24.95
CA ASN A 114 11.60 -5.52 25.43
C ASN A 114 11.38 -5.01 26.87
N HIS A 115 10.30 -5.41 27.54
CA HIS A 115 9.99 -4.94 28.88
C HIS A 115 11.02 -5.46 29.91
N PRO A 116 11.73 -4.59 30.68
CA PRO A 116 12.89 -4.99 31.51
C PRO A 116 12.64 -6.09 32.54
N ARG A 117 11.39 -6.24 32.99
CA ARG A 117 11.01 -7.24 34.01
C ARG A 117 10.21 -8.40 33.44
N LEU A 118 9.47 -8.19 32.36
CA LEU A 118 8.49 -9.17 31.87
C LEU A 118 9.01 -9.92 30.64
N GLY A 119 9.78 -9.24 29.77
CA GLY A 119 10.36 -9.83 28.57
C GLY A 119 11.52 -10.79 28.82
N GLN A 120 12.29 -10.59 29.91
CA GLN A 120 13.49 -11.40 30.20
C GLN A 120 13.32 -12.47 31.29
N GLY A 121 12.20 -12.55 32.02
CA GLY A 121 12.14 -13.54 33.11
C GLY A 121 10.84 -13.80 33.86
N PHE A 122 9.71 -13.14 33.57
CA PHE A 122 8.51 -13.32 34.41
C PHE A 122 7.16 -13.36 33.68
N GLY A 123 7.09 -13.19 32.35
CA GLY A 123 5.81 -12.91 31.67
C GLY A 123 5.34 -13.82 30.53
N GLY A 124 6.20 -14.70 30.00
CA GLY A 124 5.79 -15.66 28.97
C GLY A 124 6.88 -16.66 28.68
N SER A 125 6.53 -17.94 28.57
CA SER A 125 7.43 -18.94 27.99
C SER A 125 7.75 -18.52 26.55
N GLY A 126 8.87 -18.95 25.96
CA GLY A 126 9.13 -18.71 24.53
C GLY A 126 7.94 -19.08 23.63
N ALA A 127 7.20 -20.12 24.03
CA ALA A 127 5.96 -20.55 23.40
C ALA A 127 4.85 -19.47 23.36
N ASP A 128 4.67 -18.70 24.43
CA ASP A 128 3.61 -17.67 24.49
C ASP A 128 3.88 -16.54 23.47
N TRP A 129 5.16 -16.22 23.23
CA TRP A 129 5.56 -15.25 22.22
C TRP A 129 5.48 -15.80 20.80
N GLU A 130 5.67 -17.11 20.61
CA GLU A 130 5.52 -17.78 19.32
C GLU A 130 4.04 -17.85 18.92
N ASP A 131 3.15 -18.13 19.87
CA ASP A 131 1.69 -18.13 19.64
C ASP A 131 1.19 -16.74 19.24
N GLN A 132 1.66 -15.68 19.92
CA GLN A 132 1.33 -14.30 19.54
C GLN A 132 1.85 -13.94 18.14
N VAL A 133 3.08 -14.36 17.79
CA VAL A 133 3.60 -14.16 16.42
C VAL A 133 2.74 -14.89 15.40
N ALA A 134 2.36 -16.13 15.67
CA ALA A 134 1.54 -16.92 14.77
C ALA A 134 0.15 -16.29 14.55
N GLU A 135 -0.45 -15.71 15.60
CA GLU A 135 -1.71 -14.98 15.48
C GLU A 135 -1.57 -13.73 14.61
N ILE A 136 -0.53 -12.91 14.84
CA ILE A 136 -0.30 -11.71 14.02
C ILE A 136 0.03 -12.10 12.57
N GLN A 137 0.78 -13.19 12.35
CA GLN A 137 1.01 -13.74 11.00
C GLN A 137 -0.30 -14.13 10.32
N SER A 138 -1.21 -14.81 11.03
CA SER A 138 -2.54 -15.14 10.53
C SER A 138 -3.33 -13.88 10.13
N GLN A 139 -3.23 -12.80 10.91
CA GLN A 139 -3.87 -11.53 10.57
C GLN A 139 -3.28 -10.88 9.30
N LEU A 140 -1.95 -10.93 9.13
CA LEU A 140 -1.28 -10.47 7.90
C LEU A 140 -1.73 -11.29 6.68
N ASP A 141 -1.82 -12.62 6.82
CA ASP A 141 -2.31 -13.50 5.76
C ASP A 141 -3.78 -13.21 5.40
N MET A 142 -4.61 -12.92 6.41
CA MET A 142 -6.01 -12.51 6.20
C MET A 142 -6.10 -11.18 5.44
N TYR A 143 -5.24 -10.21 5.79
CA TYR A 143 -5.15 -8.96 5.06
C TYR A 143 -4.73 -9.19 3.60
N GLU A 144 -3.67 -9.98 3.37
CA GLU A 144 -3.16 -10.29 2.04
C GLU A 144 -4.23 -10.91 1.14
N ARG A 145 -4.95 -11.92 1.66
CA ARG A 145 -6.06 -12.55 0.93
C ARG A 145 -7.15 -11.55 0.62
N SER A 146 -7.53 -10.71 1.58
CA SER A 146 -8.56 -9.69 1.35
C SER A 146 -8.15 -8.65 0.30
N LEU A 147 -6.86 -8.30 0.25
CA LEU A 147 -6.31 -7.38 -0.76
C LEU A 147 -6.34 -8.02 -2.15
N ALA A 148 -5.97 -9.30 -2.25
CA ALA A 148 -6.01 -10.06 -3.51
C ALA A 148 -7.43 -10.28 -4.02
N ASP A 149 -8.36 -10.68 -3.15
CA ASP A 149 -9.79 -10.82 -3.47
C ASP A 149 -10.36 -9.49 -3.95
N TRP A 150 -10.00 -8.40 -3.29
CA TRP A 150 -10.42 -7.07 -3.69
C TRP A 150 -9.81 -6.64 -5.03
N GLU A 151 -8.55 -7.02 -5.32
CA GLU A 151 -7.94 -6.83 -6.63
C GLU A 151 -8.74 -7.53 -7.73
N HIS A 152 -9.17 -8.78 -7.53
CA HIS A 152 -9.90 -9.58 -8.53
C HIS A 152 -11.35 -9.11 -8.73
N ASN A 153 -12.12 -8.93 -7.64
CA ASN A 153 -13.57 -8.71 -7.70
C ASN A 153 -14.02 -7.46 -8.50
N ARG A 154 -13.24 -6.35 -8.51
CA ARG A 154 -13.61 -5.19 -9.37
C ARG A 154 -13.09 -5.28 -10.80
N LEU A 155 -12.07 -6.10 -11.09
CA LEU A 155 -11.61 -6.31 -12.47
C LEU A 155 -12.65 -7.13 -13.26
N ASP A 156 -13.29 -8.08 -12.60
CA ASP A 156 -14.36 -8.90 -13.21
C ASP A 156 -15.62 -8.07 -13.44
N THR A 157 -16.02 -7.24 -12.46
CA THR A 157 -17.19 -6.35 -12.57
C THR A 157 -17.07 -5.37 -13.76
N GLU A 158 -15.86 -4.93 -14.11
CA GLU A 158 -15.61 -4.01 -15.24
C GLU A 158 -15.48 -4.75 -16.59
N THR A 159 -14.96 -5.98 -16.58
CA THR A 159 -14.94 -6.85 -17.75
C THR A 159 -16.37 -7.19 -18.19
N GLU A 160 -17.25 -7.47 -17.22
CA GLU A 160 -18.68 -7.69 -17.44
C GLU A 160 -19.38 -6.44 -17.99
N LYS A 161 -19.14 -5.26 -17.41
CA LYS A 161 -19.70 -3.98 -17.93
C LYS A 161 -19.25 -3.67 -19.36
N SER A 162 -17.97 -3.91 -19.67
CA SER A 162 -17.42 -3.68 -21.01
C SER A 162 -17.99 -4.65 -22.06
N GLN A 163 -18.27 -5.90 -21.65
CA GLN A 163 -18.92 -6.90 -22.50
C GLN A 163 -20.41 -6.59 -22.72
N ASP A 164 -21.12 -6.11 -21.69
CA ASP A 164 -22.52 -5.69 -21.81
C ASP A 164 -22.69 -4.43 -22.67
N GLU A 165 -21.79 -3.45 -22.58
CA GLU A 165 -21.77 -2.30 -23.48
C GLU A 165 -21.51 -2.70 -24.94
N THR A 166 -20.60 -3.65 -25.17
CA THR A 166 -20.31 -4.19 -26.51
C THR A 166 -21.49 -4.98 -27.07
N ARG A 167 -22.17 -5.76 -26.21
CA ARG A 167 -23.38 -6.53 -26.56
C ARG A 167 -24.55 -5.62 -26.90
N ASN A 168 -24.73 -4.52 -26.16
CA ASN A 168 -25.77 -3.52 -26.44
C ASN A 168 -25.50 -2.72 -27.73
N GLN A 169 -24.23 -2.43 -28.05
CA GLN A 169 -23.87 -1.80 -29.33
C GLN A 169 -24.11 -2.72 -30.54
N GLN A 170 -23.85 -4.02 -30.41
CA GLN A 170 -24.15 -4.99 -31.47
C GLN A 170 -25.66 -5.19 -31.68
N GLN A 171 -26.47 -5.21 -30.62
CA GLN A 171 -27.93 -5.31 -30.74
C GLN A 171 -28.60 -4.06 -31.33
N THR A 172 -27.99 -2.88 -31.15
CA THR A 172 -28.51 -1.63 -31.74
C THR A 172 -28.25 -1.53 -33.25
N ALA A 173 -27.24 -2.24 -33.77
CA ALA A 173 -26.92 -2.26 -35.21
C ALA A 173 -27.77 -3.25 -36.03
N GLU A 174 -28.43 -4.22 -35.40
CA GLU A 174 -29.25 -5.25 -36.07
C GLU A 174 -30.75 -4.88 -36.19
N GLN A 175 -31.18 -3.70 -35.73
CA GLN A 175 -32.57 -3.23 -35.86
C GLN A 175 -32.71 -2.10 -36.90
N LEU A 176 -32.55 -2.44 -38.17
CA LEU A 176 -33.08 -1.67 -39.30
C LEU A 176 -34.17 -2.50 -39.98
N PRO A 177 -35.39 -1.98 -40.21
CA PRO A 177 -36.47 -2.77 -40.78
C PRO A 177 -36.36 -2.87 -42.31
N GLU A 178 -36.34 -4.10 -42.83
CA GLU A 178 -36.66 -4.42 -44.22
C GLU A 178 -38.17 -4.26 -44.46
N ASN A 179 -38.56 -3.44 -45.44
CA ASN A 179 -39.72 -3.69 -46.32
C ASN A 179 -39.69 -2.77 -47.54
N ALA A 180 -39.69 -3.40 -48.73
CA ALA A 180 -39.95 -2.82 -50.06
C ALA A 180 -41.46 -2.48 -50.21
N GLU A 181 -41.96 -1.65 -51.13
CA GLU A 181 -41.79 -1.63 -52.59
C GLU A 181 -42.28 -0.30 -53.22
N GLY A 182 -41.74 0.02 -54.41
CA GLY A 182 -42.56 0.55 -55.51
C GLY A 182 -42.30 1.98 -56.01
N ARG A 183 -41.61 2.09 -57.17
CA ARG A 183 -42.07 2.75 -58.43
C ARG A 183 -40.94 3.45 -59.22
N LEU A 184 -40.66 2.93 -60.42
CA LEU A 184 -39.88 3.52 -61.52
C LEU A 184 -40.62 4.74 -62.14
N PRO A 185 -40.00 5.71 -62.89
CA PRO A 185 -39.15 5.43 -64.07
C PRO A 185 -37.99 6.38 -64.46
N VAL A 186 -37.03 5.81 -65.21
CA VAL A 186 -36.35 6.26 -66.46
C VAL A 186 -35.75 7.67 -66.57
N SER A 187 -34.43 7.77 -66.88
CA SER A 187 -33.87 8.47 -68.06
C SER A 187 -32.34 8.69 -68.01
N ASN A 188 -31.63 8.04 -68.95
CA ASN A 188 -30.50 8.47 -69.80
C ASN A 188 -29.20 9.10 -69.24
N GLY A 189 -28.06 8.59 -69.70
CA GLY A 189 -26.84 9.39 -69.94
C GLY A 189 -25.52 8.61 -69.88
N GLU A 190 -24.89 8.41 -71.04
CA GLU A 190 -23.55 7.84 -71.31
C GLU A 190 -22.44 8.58 -70.51
N THR A 191 -21.29 8.02 -70.09
CA THR A 191 -20.09 7.73 -70.90
C THR A 191 -18.90 7.28 -70.01
N LEU A 192 -18.21 6.20 -70.41
CA LEU A 192 -16.75 5.97 -70.59
C LEU A 192 -15.65 6.34 -69.54
N THR A 193 -14.83 5.31 -69.21
CA THR A 193 -13.37 5.28 -68.85
C THR A 193 -12.94 5.99 -67.55
N ASP A 194 -12.07 5.47 -66.68
CA ASP A 194 -10.71 4.94 -66.92
C ASP A 194 -10.20 4.14 -65.71
N SER A 195 -9.14 3.36 -65.94
CA SER A 195 -8.47 2.46 -64.99
C SER A 195 -7.81 3.18 -63.80
N ALA A 196 -7.95 2.63 -62.60
CA ALA A 196 -6.96 2.80 -61.53
C ALA A 196 -7.03 1.64 -60.52
N VAL A 197 -5.90 0.95 -60.39
CA VAL A 197 -5.59 -0.12 -59.41
C VAL A 197 -5.72 0.43 -57.98
N PRO A 198 -6.40 -0.25 -57.03
CA PRO A 198 -6.36 0.15 -55.62
C PRO A 198 -5.03 -0.26 -54.96
N PRO A 199 -4.42 0.57 -54.10
CA PRO A 199 -3.22 0.20 -53.36
C PRO A 199 -3.57 -0.77 -52.21
N ALA A 200 -2.58 -1.59 -51.84
CA ALA A 200 -2.62 -2.61 -50.79
C ALA A 200 -3.04 -2.04 -49.41
N PRO A 201 -3.64 -2.87 -48.52
CA PRO A 201 -4.12 -2.41 -47.21
C PRO A 201 -2.97 -2.04 -46.28
N ALA A 202 -3.13 -0.92 -45.57
CA ALA A 202 -2.24 -0.47 -44.50
C ALA A 202 -2.23 -1.48 -43.33
N PRO A 203 -1.12 -1.56 -42.57
CA PRO A 203 -0.98 -2.53 -41.49
C PRO A 203 -1.96 -2.23 -40.36
N VAL A 204 -2.55 -3.28 -39.82
CA VAL A 204 -3.47 -3.27 -38.67
C VAL A 204 -2.75 -2.62 -37.50
N ALA A 205 -3.26 -1.47 -37.03
CA ALA A 205 -2.79 -0.88 -35.79
C ALA A 205 -3.15 -1.82 -34.63
N ASP A 206 -2.13 -2.26 -33.90
CA ASP A 206 -2.28 -2.99 -32.64
C ASP A 206 -3.16 -2.18 -31.69
N LYS A 207 -4.29 -2.77 -31.28
CA LYS A 207 -5.13 -2.25 -30.20
C LYS A 207 -4.44 -2.51 -28.86
N THR A 208 -3.44 -1.74 -28.51
CA THR A 208 -2.81 -1.81 -27.19
C THR A 208 -3.33 -0.70 -26.27
N SER A 209 -4.11 -1.16 -25.28
CA SER A 209 -4.56 -0.48 -24.05
C SER A 209 -5.27 0.88 -24.18
N SER A 210 -6.58 0.88 -23.89
CA SER A 210 -7.29 2.09 -23.46
C SER A 210 -6.65 2.65 -22.19
N PRO A 211 -6.55 3.98 -22.02
CA PRO A 211 -6.05 4.59 -20.79
C PRO A 211 -6.90 4.16 -19.59
N LEU A 212 -6.25 3.82 -18.47
CA LEU A 212 -6.92 3.40 -17.24
C LEU A 212 -7.83 4.52 -16.70
N SER A 213 -8.98 4.15 -16.15
CA SER A 213 -9.88 5.10 -15.47
C SER A 213 -9.26 5.61 -14.16
N SER A 214 -9.70 6.78 -13.68
CA SER A 214 -9.22 7.33 -12.41
C SER A 214 -9.45 6.39 -11.22
N ASP A 215 -10.58 5.68 -11.20
CA ASP A 215 -10.90 4.68 -10.16
C ASP A 215 -9.95 3.47 -10.22
N GLN A 216 -9.62 3.00 -11.42
CA GLN A 216 -8.63 1.93 -11.62
C GLN A 216 -7.24 2.35 -11.14
N ILE A 217 -6.83 3.60 -11.39
CA ILE A 217 -5.54 4.12 -10.92
C ILE A 217 -5.53 4.19 -9.39
N GLN A 218 -6.57 4.74 -8.76
CA GLN A 218 -6.67 4.82 -7.30
C GLN A 218 -6.63 3.43 -6.66
N LYS A 219 -7.30 2.45 -7.27
CA LYS A 219 -7.25 1.05 -6.86
C LYS A 219 -5.82 0.49 -6.94
N LYS A 220 -5.12 0.70 -8.06
CA LYS A 220 -3.74 0.22 -8.24
C LYS A 220 -2.76 0.88 -7.27
N ILE A 221 -2.97 2.15 -6.94
CA ILE A 221 -2.23 2.86 -5.88
C ILE A 221 -2.48 2.17 -4.53
N ALA A 222 -3.74 1.99 -4.12
CA ALA A 222 -4.08 1.36 -2.85
C ALA A 222 -3.48 -0.04 -2.71
N ILE A 223 -3.52 -0.86 -3.78
CA ILE A 223 -2.89 -2.18 -3.81
C ILE A 223 -1.39 -2.06 -3.61
N ALA A 224 -0.70 -1.22 -4.39
CA ALA A 224 0.76 -1.10 -4.32
C ALA A 224 1.23 -0.62 -2.94
N TYR A 225 0.56 0.37 -2.35
CA TYR A 225 0.84 0.83 -0.99
C TYR A 225 0.51 -0.24 0.07
N GLY A 226 -0.64 -0.90 -0.04
CA GLY A 226 -1.06 -1.98 0.86
C GLY A 226 -0.06 -3.13 0.86
N THR A 227 0.35 -3.60 -0.31
CA THR A 227 1.36 -4.66 -0.47
C THR A 227 2.72 -4.27 0.12
N HIS A 228 3.18 -3.03 -0.12
CA HIS A 228 4.44 -2.56 0.45
C HIS A 228 4.39 -2.59 1.98
N VAL A 229 3.36 -1.98 2.58
CA VAL A 229 3.23 -1.89 4.04
C VAL A 229 3.04 -3.27 4.65
N LEU A 230 2.25 -4.16 4.04
CA LEU A 230 2.10 -5.56 4.45
C LEU A 230 3.45 -6.25 4.61
N HIS A 231 4.32 -6.18 3.59
CA HIS A 231 5.66 -6.78 3.68
C HIS A 231 6.54 -6.11 4.74
N VAL A 232 6.43 -4.80 4.92
CA VAL A 232 7.12 -4.10 6.02
C VAL A 232 6.65 -4.62 7.38
N LEU A 233 5.35 -4.88 7.56
CA LEU A 233 4.83 -5.46 8.81
C LEU A 233 5.35 -6.89 9.05
N HIS A 234 5.47 -7.73 8.01
CA HIS A 234 6.13 -9.04 8.14
C HIS A 234 7.60 -8.91 8.58
N ILE A 235 8.33 -7.92 8.06
CA ILE A 235 9.71 -7.62 8.47
C ILE A 235 9.75 -7.19 9.94
N LEU A 236 8.87 -6.27 10.35
CA LEU A 236 8.80 -5.79 11.73
C LEU A 236 8.40 -6.91 12.72
N LEU A 237 7.57 -7.86 12.31
CA LEU A 237 7.18 -8.99 13.14
C LEU A 237 8.31 -10.03 13.28
N SER A 238 9.06 -10.26 12.21
CA SER A 238 10.10 -11.30 12.14
C SER A 238 11.48 -10.82 12.61
N GLY A 239 11.73 -9.52 12.53
CA GLY A 239 13.06 -8.94 12.66
C GLY A 239 13.25 -7.99 13.84
N LYS A 240 14.50 -7.58 14.03
CA LYS A 240 14.86 -6.49 14.95
C LYS A 240 14.41 -5.17 14.34
N TRP A 241 13.89 -4.24 15.14
CA TRP A 241 13.51 -2.92 14.60
C TRP A 241 14.70 -1.96 14.50
N ASP A 242 15.79 -2.29 15.18
CA ASP A 242 16.95 -1.42 15.36
C ASP A 242 18.05 -1.74 14.32
N PRO A 243 18.42 -0.79 13.44
CA PRO A 243 19.35 -1.04 12.34
C PRO A 243 20.76 -1.36 12.82
N ILE A 244 21.18 -0.84 13.98
CA ILE A 244 22.51 -1.11 14.54
C ILE A 244 22.54 -2.52 15.14
N SER A 245 21.50 -2.91 15.86
CA SER A 245 21.34 -4.26 16.42
C SER A 245 21.22 -5.33 15.32
N MET A 246 20.66 -4.96 14.16
CA MET A 246 20.68 -5.75 12.93
C MET A 246 22.11 -5.89 12.37
N LEU A 247 22.87 -4.80 12.26
CA LEU A 247 24.24 -4.81 11.73
C LEU A 247 25.23 -5.59 12.60
N ASP A 248 25.09 -5.47 13.92
CA ASP A 248 25.96 -6.14 14.90
C ASP A 248 25.75 -7.65 14.90
N ASP A 249 24.51 -8.10 14.72
CA ASP A 249 24.16 -9.53 14.64
C ASP A 249 24.72 -10.38 15.80
N ASN A 250 24.73 -9.83 17.02
CA ASN A 250 25.32 -10.50 18.20
C ASN A 250 24.66 -11.84 18.57
N ASP A 251 23.44 -12.10 18.10
CA ASP A 251 22.63 -13.29 18.32
C ASP A 251 22.61 -14.24 17.11
N LEU A 252 23.41 -13.97 16.06
CA LEU A 252 23.47 -14.77 14.83
C LEU A 252 22.11 -14.88 14.11
N TRP A 253 21.24 -13.88 14.26
CA TRP A 253 19.93 -13.84 13.61
C TRP A 253 20.03 -13.97 12.08
N ILE A 254 21.10 -13.48 11.46
CA ILE A 254 21.35 -13.63 10.01
C ILE A 254 21.37 -15.09 9.54
N SER A 255 21.69 -16.03 10.43
CA SER A 255 21.70 -17.46 10.11
C SER A 255 20.34 -18.16 10.35
N SER A 256 19.33 -17.42 10.83
CA SER A 256 18.03 -17.98 11.19
C SER A 256 17.09 -18.12 9.98
N PRO A 257 16.11 -19.05 10.02
CA PRO A 257 15.03 -19.10 9.03
C PRO A 257 14.22 -17.79 8.96
N GLY A 258 14.07 -17.09 10.09
CA GLY A 258 13.38 -15.81 10.17
C GLY A 258 14.05 -14.73 9.32
N PHE A 259 15.39 -14.71 9.27
CA PHE A 259 16.13 -13.79 8.39
C PHE A 259 15.89 -14.05 6.90
N ILE A 260 15.82 -15.32 6.49
CA ILE A 260 15.53 -15.69 5.10
C ILE A 260 14.13 -15.23 4.70
N SER A 261 13.14 -15.49 5.56
CA SER A 261 11.76 -15.04 5.34
C SER A 261 11.67 -13.52 5.26
N ALA A 262 12.28 -12.81 6.22
CA ALA A 262 12.31 -11.35 6.23
C ALA A 262 13.00 -10.77 4.97
N THR A 263 14.06 -11.43 4.48
CA THR A 263 14.77 -11.03 3.26
C THR A 263 13.87 -11.14 2.03
N ALA A 264 13.09 -12.21 1.93
CA ALA A 264 12.11 -12.36 0.85
C ALA A 264 11.08 -11.21 0.89
N HIS A 265 10.53 -10.91 2.06
CA HIS A 265 9.62 -9.77 2.23
C HIS A 265 10.28 -8.43 1.90
N ALA A 266 11.56 -8.21 2.21
CA ALA A 266 12.25 -6.96 1.89
C ALA A 266 12.42 -6.76 0.37
N VAL A 267 12.67 -7.83 -0.39
CA VAL A 267 12.70 -7.78 -1.86
C VAL A 267 11.30 -7.50 -2.40
N SER A 268 10.26 -8.23 -1.95
CA SER A 268 8.88 -7.99 -2.38
C SER A 268 8.38 -6.59 -2.01
N ALA A 269 8.78 -6.04 -0.86
CA ALA A 269 8.49 -4.67 -0.46
C ALA A 269 9.10 -3.65 -1.43
N ALA A 270 10.32 -3.90 -1.93
CA ALA A 270 10.95 -3.05 -2.94
C ALA A 270 10.31 -3.18 -4.33
N GLU A 271 9.84 -4.37 -4.70
CA GLU A 271 9.05 -4.57 -5.92
C GLU A 271 7.72 -3.81 -5.86
N ALA A 272 7.03 -3.85 -4.72
CA ALA A 272 5.82 -3.08 -4.48
C ALA A 272 6.07 -1.56 -4.61
N ILE A 273 7.22 -1.05 -4.14
CA ILE A 273 7.64 0.33 -4.36
C ILE A 273 7.80 0.66 -5.85
N GLY A 274 8.32 -0.27 -6.65
CA GLY A 274 8.38 -0.13 -8.10
C GLY A 274 7.00 0.11 -8.71
N ASN A 275 5.98 -0.61 -8.22
CA ASN A 275 4.59 -0.40 -8.61
C ASN A 275 4.04 0.93 -8.08
N ILE A 276 4.37 1.33 -6.85
CA ILE A 276 3.97 2.64 -6.31
C ILE A 276 4.49 3.75 -7.22
N LEU A 277 5.79 3.77 -7.54
CA LEU A 277 6.39 4.81 -8.39
C LEU A 277 5.86 4.82 -9.83
N LYS A 278 5.23 3.72 -10.29
CA LYS A 278 4.55 3.65 -11.58
C LYS A 278 3.21 4.39 -11.56
N TYR A 279 2.46 4.30 -10.46
CA TYR A 279 1.10 4.86 -10.37
C TYR A 279 1.03 6.20 -9.60
N ASP A 280 1.97 6.45 -8.69
CA ASP A 280 2.16 7.69 -7.93
C ASP A 280 3.66 8.07 -7.93
N PRO A 281 4.16 8.64 -9.04
CA PRO A 281 5.59 8.91 -9.24
C PRO A 281 6.14 9.98 -8.28
N ASP A 282 5.26 10.79 -7.68
CA ASP A 282 5.61 11.85 -6.74
C ASP A 282 5.36 11.44 -5.28
N LEU A 283 4.94 10.20 -5.00
CA LEU A 283 4.60 9.71 -3.65
C LEU A 283 3.64 10.64 -2.88
N SER A 284 2.71 11.23 -3.63
CA SER A 284 1.79 12.28 -3.18
C SER A 284 0.53 11.75 -2.50
N PHE A 285 0.24 10.45 -2.64
CA PHE A 285 -0.97 9.84 -2.12
C PHE A 285 -1.03 9.78 -0.58
N MET A 286 0.09 9.45 0.07
CA MET A 286 0.18 9.41 1.55
C MET A 286 1.54 9.88 2.11
N PRO A 287 1.98 11.11 1.76
CA PRO A 287 3.33 11.59 2.03
C PRO A 287 3.68 11.61 3.52
N TYR A 288 2.69 11.87 4.39
CA TYR A 288 2.89 11.93 5.84
C TYR A 288 3.24 10.57 6.46
N PHE A 289 2.68 9.49 5.92
CA PHE A 289 2.81 8.15 6.51
C PHE A 289 3.89 7.31 5.82
N PHE A 290 3.99 7.39 4.49
CA PHE A 290 4.78 6.44 3.71
C PHE A 290 6.25 6.34 4.11
N GLY A 291 6.84 7.48 4.49
CA GLY A 291 8.26 7.60 4.80
C GLY A 291 8.80 6.61 5.83
N ILE A 292 8.02 6.30 6.88
CA ILE A 292 8.48 5.35 7.92
C ILE A 292 8.52 3.92 7.38
N TYR A 293 7.54 3.53 6.56
CA TYR A 293 7.45 2.17 6.03
C TYR A 293 8.52 1.93 4.97
N LEU A 294 8.76 2.95 4.13
CA LEU A 294 9.88 2.98 3.20
C LEU A 294 11.21 2.83 3.95
N LEU A 295 11.42 3.54 5.06
CA LEU A 295 12.62 3.44 5.88
C LEU A 295 12.76 2.04 6.51
N GLN A 296 11.74 1.59 7.25
CA GLN A 296 11.77 0.32 7.98
C GLN A 296 11.97 -0.88 7.05
N GLY A 297 11.31 -0.89 5.88
CA GLY A 297 11.51 -1.92 4.85
C GLY A 297 12.91 -1.92 4.22
N SER A 298 13.68 -0.84 4.37
CA SER A 298 15.00 -0.68 3.76
C SER A 298 16.15 -1.14 4.65
N PHE A 299 15.97 -1.25 5.97
CA PHE A 299 17.04 -1.62 6.89
C PHE A 299 17.61 -3.01 6.59
N LEU A 300 16.75 -3.97 6.23
CA LEU A 300 17.22 -5.32 5.92
C LEU A 300 18.01 -5.37 4.61
N LEU A 301 17.57 -4.63 3.58
CA LEU A 301 18.32 -4.50 2.33
C LEU A 301 19.67 -3.84 2.55
N LEU A 302 19.75 -2.84 3.44
CA LEU A 302 21.02 -2.23 3.85
C LEU A 302 21.95 -3.23 4.52
N LEU A 303 21.43 -4.04 5.45
CA LEU A 303 22.19 -5.11 6.12
C LEU A 303 22.77 -6.10 5.10
N ILE A 304 21.93 -6.59 4.19
CA ILE A 304 22.35 -7.56 3.16
C ILE A 304 23.40 -6.92 2.23
N ALA A 305 23.19 -5.67 1.81
CA ALA A 305 24.16 -4.93 1.00
C ALA A 305 25.52 -4.80 1.72
N ASP A 306 25.54 -4.56 3.03
CA ASP A 306 26.78 -4.40 3.80
C ASP A 306 27.51 -5.73 4.05
N LYS A 307 26.76 -6.81 4.27
CA LYS A 307 27.30 -8.16 4.54
C LYS A 307 27.76 -8.88 3.27
N LEU A 308 26.95 -8.87 2.20
CA LEU A 308 27.28 -9.56 0.95
C LEU A 308 28.15 -8.73 0.00
N GLN A 309 28.06 -7.39 0.06
CA GLN A 309 28.87 -6.49 -0.77
C GLN A 309 28.83 -6.90 -2.26
N GLY A 310 29.98 -7.16 -2.88
CA GLY A 310 30.07 -7.57 -4.29
C GLY A 310 29.46 -8.94 -4.61
N GLU A 311 29.10 -9.74 -3.60
CA GLU A 311 28.45 -11.05 -3.75
C GLU A 311 26.92 -10.96 -3.68
N ALA A 312 26.35 -9.76 -3.52
CA ALA A 312 24.91 -9.57 -3.50
C ALA A 312 24.25 -9.96 -4.84
N SER A 313 23.09 -10.60 -4.77
CA SER A 313 22.32 -10.99 -5.96
C SER A 313 21.78 -9.77 -6.72
N GLN A 314 21.53 -9.93 -8.03
CA GLN A 314 20.96 -8.84 -8.85
C GLN A 314 19.59 -8.38 -8.36
N ALA A 315 18.80 -9.29 -7.75
CA ALA A 315 17.52 -8.93 -7.15
C ALA A 315 17.70 -7.94 -5.98
N VAL A 316 18.67 -8.20 -5.09
CA VAL A 316 18.98 -7.30 -3.96
C VAL A 316 19.53 -5.96 -4.46
N VAL A 317 20.40 -5.98 -5.48
CA VAL A 317 20.93 -4.75 -6.09
C VAL A 317 19.81 -3.91 -6.69
N GLY A 318 18.91 -4.52 -7.46
CA GLY A 318 17.73 -3.85 -8.05
C GLY A 318 16.74 -3.34 -7.00
N ALA A 319 16.55 -4.09 -5.91
CA ALA A 319 15.76 -3.65 -4.76
C ALA A 319 16.36 -2.39 -4.12
N CYS A 320 17.67 -2.40 -3.82
CA CYS A 320 18.38 -1.24 -3.28
C CYS A 320 18.30 -0.01 -4.20
N GLU A 321 18.39 -0.18 -5.52
CA GLU A 321 18.22 0.92 -6.48
C GLU A 321 16.81 1.52 -6.43
N THR A 322 15.80 0.67 -6.33
CA THR A 322 14.40 1.10 -6.22
C THR A 322 14.15 1.84 -4.91
N ILE A 323 14.72 1.36 -3.79
CA ILE A 323 14.69 2.05 -2.50
C ILE A 323 15.36 3.43 -2.56
N VAL A 324 16.54 3.54 -3.19
CA VAL A 324 17.25 4.82 -3.32
C VAL A 324 16.39 5.82 -4.11
N ARG A 325 15.82 5.38 -5.24
CA ARG A 325 14.93 6.21 -6.07
C ARG A 325 13.70 6.68 -5.28
N ALA A 326 13.07 5.77 -4.54
CA ALA A 326 11.90 6.11 -3.72
C ALA A 326 12.23 7.11 -2.62
N HIS A 327 13.38 6.98 -1.94
CA HIS A 327 13.83 7.96 -0.96
C HIS A 327 14.16 9.32 -1.59
N GLU A 328 14.68 9.34 -2.82
CA GLU A 328 14.92 10.58 -3.56
C GLU A 328 13.62 11.33 -3.85
N VAL A 329 12.58 10.62 -4.32
CA VAL A 329 11.25 11.19 -4.51
C VAL A 329 10.64 11.62 -3.18
N CYS A 330 10.66 10.75 -2.17
CA CYS A 330 10.02 11.01 -0.88
C CYS A 330 10.57 12.25 -0.19
N VAL A 331 11.88 12.49 -0.27
CA VAL A 331 12.54 13.71 0.25
C VAL A 331 12.05 14.99 -0.45
N VAL A 332 11.75 14.93 -1.74
CA VAL A 332 11.23 16.08 -2.49
C VAL A 332 9.79 16.36 -2.08
N THR A 333 8.98 15.31 -1.90
CA THR A 333 7.55 15.41 -1.55
C THR A 333 7.33 15.83 -0.10
N LEU A 334 8.03 15.20 0.85
CA LEU A 334 8.01 15.56 2.27
C LEU A 334 9.41 15.52 2.85
N ASN A 335 10.03 16.69 2.92
CA ASN A 335 11.43 16.81 3.32
C ASN A 335 11.64 16.60 4.83
N THR A 336 11.96 15.37 5.21
CA THR A 336 12.32 15.01 6.59
C THR A 336 13.82 14.74 6.72
N GLU A 337 14.40 15.03 7.89
CA GLU A 337 15.83 14.87 8.11
C GLU A 337 16.29 13.41 8.05
N TYR A 338 15.53 12.50 8.67
CA TYR A 338 15.85 11.08 8.68
C TYR A 338 15.90 10.49 7.27
N GLN A 339 14.99 10.88 6.37
CA GLN A 339 15.00 10.39 4.99
C GLN A 339 16.22 10.91 4.22
N ARG A 340 16.59 12.19 4.38
CA ARG A 340 17.79 12.75 3.73
C ARG A 340 19.05 12.01 4.18
N ASN A 341 19.15 11.74 5.47
CA ASN A 341 20.27 11.04 6.07
C ASN A 341 20.32 9.58 5.61
N PHE A 342 19.20 8.87 5.66
CA PHE A 342 19.12 7.47 5.23
C PHE A 342 19.37 7.30 3.73
N ARG A 343 18.88 8.21 2.88
CA ARG A 343 19.21 8.23 1.43
C ARG A 343 20.72 8.25 1.20
N LYS A 344 21.47 9.06 1.96
CA LYS A 344 22.94 9.10 1.85
C LYS A 344 23.56 7.78 2.26
N VAL A 345 23.07 7.16 3.33
CA VAL A 345 23.51 5.85 3.83
C VAL A 345 23.30 4.77 2.76
N MET A 346 22.08 4.65 2.20
CA MET A 346 21.76 3.67 1.17
C MET A 346 22.59 3.86 -0.11
N ARG A 347 22.78 5.12 -0.55
CA ARG A 347 23.62 5.43 -1.73
C ARG A 347 25.07 5.01 -1.52
N SER A 348 25.63 5.23 -0.33
CA SER A 348 26.98 4.78 0.02
C SER A 348 27.07 3.25 0.00
N ALA A 349 26.12 2.54 0.62
CA ALA A 349 26.10 1.08 0.62
C ALA A 349 25.97 0.49 -0.79
N LEU A 350 25.10 1.07 -1.64
CA LEU A 350 24.94 0.62 -3.03
C LEU A 350 26.19 0.87 -3.89
N ALA A 351 26.89 1.99 -3.67
CA ALA A 351 28.16 2.27 -4.36
C ALA A 351 29.23 1.22 -4.00
N GLN A 352 29.27 0.81 -2.73
CA GLN A 352 30.14 -0.25 -2.24
C GLN A 352 29.83 -1.61 -2.86
N VAL A 353 28.55 -2.02 -2.87
CA VAL A 353 28.08 -3.27 -3.51
C VAL A 353 28.50 -3.36 -4.99
N ARG A 354 28.50 -2.22 -5.69
CA ARG A 354 28.91 -2.13 -7.11
C ARG A 354 30.43 -2.04 -7.32
N GLY A 355 31.24 -2.19 -6.28
CA GLY A 355 32.71 -2.10 -6.36
C GLY A 355 33.22 -0.71 -6.75
N ARG A 356 32.42 0.35 -6.54
CA ARG A 356 32.79 1.73 -6.90
C ARG A 356 33.53 2.48 -5.78
N CYS A 357 33.89 1.79 -4.70
CA CYS A 357 34.59 2.36 -3.55
C CYS A 357 36.01 1.78 -3.46
N LEU A 358 36.99 2.62 -3.13
CA LEU A 358 38.37 2.19 -2.92
C LEU A 358 38.46 1.37 -1.62
N PRO A 359 39.24 0.27 -1.58
CA PRO A 359 39.37 -0.57 -0.38
C PRO A 359 39.75 0.19 0.89
N GLU A 360 40.56 1.24 0.76
CA GLU A 360 41.05 2.07 1.87
C GLU A 360 39.93 2.91 2.51
N ASP A 361 38.91 3.31 1.75
CA ASP A 361 37.80 4.15 2.21
C ASP A 361 36.62 3.32 2.77
N MET A 362 36.64 1.99 2.59
CA MET A 362 35.49 1.12 2.87
C MET A 362 35.12 1.10 4.35
N GLU A 363 36.11 0.97 5.23
CA GLU A 363 35.89 0.94 6.68
C GLU A 363 35.46 2.31 7.20
N GLU A 364 36.03 3.40 6.65
CA GLU A 364 35.59 4.76 6.99
C GLU A 364 34.14 5.00 6.56
N GLN A 365 33.76 4.56 5.36
CA GLN A 365 32.38 4.69 4.89
C GLN A 365 31.40 3.85 5.70
N LYS A 366 31.76 2.62 6.08
CA LYS A 366 30.97 1.79 7.02
C LYS A 366 30.76 2.50 8.34
N GLN A 367 31.83 3.05 8.91
CA GLN A 367 31.79 3.77 10.17
C GLN A 367 30.87 5.01 10.08
N ARG A 368 31.00 5.82 9.02
CA ARG A 368 30.10 6.97 8.78
C ARG A 368 28.65 6.56 8.62
N ARG A 369 28.36 5.46 7.91
CA ARG A 369 26.99 4.92 7.81
C ARG A 369 26.46 4.54 9.19
N ARG A 370 27.27 3.86 10.00
CA ARG A 370 26.93 3.46 11.36
C ARG A 370 26.63 4.68 12.25
N GLU A 371 27.46 5.73 12.18
CA GLU A 371 27.24 6.98 12.93
C GLU A 371 25.90 7.63 12.61
N VAL A 372 25.52 7.68 11.33
CA VAL A 372 24.21 8.21 10.93
C VAL A 372 23.07 7.33 11.43
N LEU A 373 23.21 6.00 11.38
CA LEU A 373 22.20 5.06 11.85
C LEU A 373 22.05 5.06 13.38
N MET A 374 23.11 5.39 14.13
CA MET A 374 23.04 5.51 15.59
C MET A 374 22.12 6.65 16.06
N LEU A 375 21.80 7.61 15.18
CA LEU A 375 20.79 8.63 15.46
C LEU A 375 19.38 8.04 15.54
N TYR A 376 19.14 6.85 14.95
CA TYR A 376 17.83 6.22 14.86
C TYR A 376 17.85 4.83 15.49
N ARG A 377 17.56 4.77 16.79
CA ARG A 377 17.64 3.56 17.60
C ARG A 377 16.26 3.16 18.13
N TRP A 378 15.87 1.91 17.92
CA TRP A 378 14.58 1.34 18.38
C TRP A 378 14.72 0.38 19.56
N CYS A 379 15.95 0.08 19.98
CA CYS A 379 16.20 -0.76 21.16
C CYS A 379 17.12 -0.05 22.15
N GLY A 380 17.00 -0.41 23.43
CA GLY A 380 17.74 0.20 24.53
C GLY A 380 17.08 1.50 25.01
N ASP A 381 17.87 2.57 25.10
CA ASP A 381 17.41 3.94 25.38
C ASP A 381 16.94 4.69 24.12
N GLY A 382 16.94 4.01 22.96
CA GLY A 382 16.52 4.58 21.69
C GLY A 382 15.04 4.98 21.65
N HIS A 383 14.76 6.13 21.03
CA HIS A 383 13.43 6.70 20.86
C HIS A 383 12.97 6.73 19.39
N GLY A 384 13.44 5.78 18.59
CA GLY A 384 13.17 5.69 17.17
C GLY A 384 13.78 6.84 16.37
N LEU A 385 12.94 7.56 15.61
CA LEU A 385 13.27 8.74 14.82
C LEU A 385 13.50 10.02 15.64
N ALA A 386 13.66 9.93 16.96
CA ALA A 386 13.76 11.12 17.81
C ALA A 386 14.88 12.06 17.36
N LEU A 387 14.51 13.34 17.23
CA LEU A 387 15.26 14.48 16.72
C LEU A 387 16.55 14.79 17.49
#